data_AF-A0A7S2V655-F1
#
_entry.id   AF-A0A7S2V655-F1
#
_cell.length_a   1.000
_cell.length_b   1.000
_cell.length_c   1.000
_cell.angle_alpha   90.00
_cell.angle_beta   90.00
_cell.angle_gamma   90.00
#
_symmetry.space_group_name_H-M   'P 1'
#
loop_
_entity.id
_entity.type
_entity.pdbx_description
1 polymer ?
#
loop_
_entity_poly.entity_id
_entity_poly.type
_entity_poly.pdbx_seq_one_letter_code
_entity_poly.pdbx_strand_id
1 'polypeptide(L)'
;DAEHRRDLFLLPTSESSLDKYLSTITVAKDHPWIVQQFISGDEYSSYSVVENGNILLHVFSESSISNLNWEHLEENWGVYEWVEKYAKFLGGTGQLCIDWIIEDGVAYPIECNPRCSSCVTAFQTSPLVGDALLRMALGARGDHSTDLAAPLFSLQGFVEQACMKPLPKDNSYWVVDMFTRLIFSKTPGNFFDTLSKLSQGRDAVFQPNDPLPFFMLNYFHIPALLFSQMLSGKEWIKVDFCIGKIVQPGGD
;
A
#
# COMPACT_ATOMS: atom_id res chain seq x y z
N ASP A 1 3.59 13.99 -8.83
CA ASP A 1 4.14 15.07 -8.01
C ASP A 1 3.61 14.88 -6.60
N ALA A 2 4.49 14.53 -5.65
CA ALA A 2 4.08 14.28 -4.27
C ALA A 2 3.80 15.58 -3.49
N GLU A 3 4.32 16.72 -3.95
CA GLU A 3 4.16 18.02 -3.29
C GLU A 3 2.73 18.55 -3.48
N HIS A 4 2.21 18.45 -4.71
CA HIS A 4 0.86 18.94 -5.06
C HIS A 4 -0.25 17.91 -4.86
N ARG A 5 0.03 16.67 -4.41
CA ARG A 5 -1.03 15.69 -4.06
C ARG A 5 -1.98 16.21 -2.96
N ARG A 6 -1.50 17.13 -2.12
CA ARG A 6 -2.29 17.78 -1.06
C ARG A 6 -2.93 19.09 -1.50
N ASP A 7 -2.79 19.43 -2.77
CA ASP A 7 -3.40 20.61 -3.35
C ASP A 7 -4.88 20.35 -3.61
N LEU A 8 -5.72 20.83 -2.70
CA LEU A 8 -7.16 20.65 -2.71
C LEU A 8 -7.87 21.94 -3.14
N PHE A 9 -7.31 22.69 -4.09
CA PHE A 9 -7.98 23.85 -4.65
C PHE A 9 -9.26 23.44 -5.38
N LEU A 10 -10.41 23.96 -4.92
CA LEU A 10 -11.73 23.58 -5.43
C LEU A 10 -12.34 24.64 -6.34
N LEU A 11 -13.12 24.16 -7.32
CA LEU A 11 -13.99 24.94 -8.17
C LEU A 11 -15.47 24.59 -7.89
N PRO A 12 -16.41 25.52 -8.09
CA PRO A 12 -16.21 26.90 -8.53
C PRO A 12 -15.65 27.80 -7.41
N THR A 13 -14.93 28.86 -7.80
CA THR A 13 -14.37 29.88 -6.90
C THR A 13 -14.37 31.26 -7.59
N SER A 14 -13.96 32.32 -6.90
CA SER A 14 -13.83 33.64 -7.52
C SER A 14 -12.67 33.68 -8.51
N GLU A 15 -12.81 34.49 -9.58
CA GLU A 15 -11.75 34.71 -10.57
C GLU A 15 -10.43 35.15 -9.91
N SER A 16 -10.50 36.07 -8.95
CA SER A 16 -9.33 36.50 -8.17
C SER A 16 -8.64 35.38 -7.38
N SER A 17 -9.40 34.40 -6.88
CA SER A 17 -8.85 33.26 -6.14
C SER A 17 -8.23 32.25 -7.09
N LEU A 18 -8.86 32.04 -8.25
CA LEU A 18 -8.32 31.23 -9.33
C LEU A 18 -7.02 31.82 -9.88
N ASP A 19 -6.98 33.12 -10.20
CA ASP A 19 -5.76 33.79 -10.69
C ASP A 19 -4.62 33.67 -9.69
N LYS A 20 -4.92 33.86 -8.41
CA LYS A 20 -3.94 33.69 -7.34
C LYS A 20 -3.40 32.26 -7.30
N TYR A 21 -4.26 31.26 -7.40
CA TYR A 21 -3.83 29.86 -7.43
C TYR A 21 -3.05 29.51 -8.70
N LEU A 22 -3.51 29.94 -9.86
CA LEU A 22 -2.80 29.74 -11.13
C LEU A 22 -1.42 30.40 -11.13
N SER A 23 -1.20 31.45 -10.33
CA SER A 23 0.12 32.06 -10.16
C SER A 23 1.09 31.23 -9.31
N THR A 24 0.62 30.24 -8.55
CA THR A 24 1.47 29.35 -7.73
C THR A 24 1.88 28.07 -8.45
N ILE A 25 1.23 27.75 -9.58
CA ILE A 25 1.51 26.55 -10.37
C ILE A 25 1.96 26.92 -11.79
N THR A 26 2.70 26.01 -12.44
CA THR A 26 3.06 26.18 -13.85
C THR A 26 2.17 25.30 -14.70
N VAL A 27 1.28 25.92 -15.49
CA VAL A 27 0.43 25.22 -16.47
C VAL A 27 1.02 25.43 -17.85
N ALA A 28 1.61 24.38 -18.41
CA ALA A 28 2.23 24.41 -19.74
C ALA A 28 1.98 23.10 -20.48
N LYS A 29 2.25 23.06 -21.80
CA LYS A 29 2.05 21.86 -22.60
C LYS A 29 2.98 20.71 -22.18
N ASP A 30 4.18 21.04 -21.71
CA ASP A 30 5.17 20.11 -21.17
C ASP A 30 4.99 19.85 -19.66
N HIS A 31 4.14 20.62 -18.99
CA HIS A 31 3.74 20.45 -17.58
C HIS A 31 2.20 20.54 -17.47
N PRO A 32 1.47 19.56 -18.05
CA PRO A 32 0.02 19.60 -18.06
C PRO A 32 -0.55 19.34 -16.66
N TRP A 33 -1.61 20.07 -16.33
CA TRP A 33 -2.39 19.83 -15.12
C TRP A 33 -3.71 19.13 -15.46
N ILE A 34 -4.17 18.30 -14.53
CA ILE A 34 -5.47 17.63 -14.63
C ILE A 34 -6.40 18.32 -13.64
N VAL A 35 -7.58 18.72 -14.12
CA VAL A 35 -8.70 19.16 -13.27
C VAL A 35 -9.64 17.99 -13.14
N GLN A 36 -9.95 17.60 -11.91
CA GLN A 36 -10.86 16.49 -11.62
C GLN A 36 -11.94 16.92 -10.65
N GLN A 37 -13.06 16.21 -10.67
CA GLN A 37 -14.10 16.39 -9.65
C GLN A 37 -13.53 16.02 -8.28
N PHE A 38 -13.84 16.84 -7.27
CA PHE A 38 -13.56 16.49 -5.89
C PHE A 38 -14.63 15.53 -5.38
N ILE A 39 -14.20 14.35 -4.93
CA ILE A 39 -15.04 13.31 -4.33
C ILE A 39 -14.76 13.31 -2.83
N SER A 40 -15.80 13.38 -2.01
CA SER A 40 -15.70 13.60 -0.56
C SER A 40 -15.80 12.32 0.29
N GLY A 41 -15.75 11.16 -0.38
CA GLY A 41 -15.80 9.85 0.26
C GLY A 41 -14.52 9.48 1.03
N ASP A 42 -14.57 8.30 1.64
CA ASP A 42 -13.47 7.76 2.43
C ASP A 42 -12.38 7.13 1.55
N GLU A 43 -11.12 7.26 1.97
CA GLU A 43 -9.96 6.73 1.23
C GLU A 43 -9.63 5.28 1.62
N TYR A 44 -9.42 4.44 0.61
CA TYR A 44 -9.05 3.03 0.74
C TYR A 44 -7.88 2.67 -0.17
N SER A 45 -7.28 1.50 0.07
CA SER A 45 -6.25 0.94 -0.79
C SER A 45 -6.56 -0.51 -1.13
N SER A 46 -6.24 -0.91 -2.35
CA SER A 46 -6.26 -2.32 -2.76
C SER A 46 -4.92 -2.74 -3.35
N TYR A 47 -4.54 -3.98 -3.13
CA TYR A 47 -3.36 -4.56 -3.74
C TYR A 47 -3.67 -5.92 -4.35
N SER A 48 -3.20 -6.14 -5.59
CA SER A 48 -3.41 -7.37 -6.35
C SER A 48 -2.14 -7.86 -7.02
N VAL A 49 -1.98 -9.18 -7.07
CA VAL A 49 -1.04 -9.83 -8.00
C VAL A 49 -1.85 -10.43 -9.14
N VAL A 50 -1.41 -10.18 -10.37
CA VAL A 50 -2.13 -10.54 -11.60
C VAL A 50 -1.22 -11.36 -12.51
N GLU A 51 -1.77 -12.41 -13.12
CA GLU A 51 -1.15 -13.19 -14.18
C GLU A 51 -2.08 -13.28 -15.39
N ASN A 52 -1.60 -12.78 -16.54
CA ASN A 52 -2.34 -12.76 -17.81
C ASN A 52 -3.77 -12.23 -17.66
N GLY A 53 -3.91 -11.13 -16.92
CA GLY A 53 -5.19 -10.50 -16.60
C GLY A 53 -6.05 -11.20 -15.53
N ASN A 54 -5.60 -12.32 -14.95
CA ASN A 54 -6.29 -13.01 -13.86
C ASN A 54 -5.69 -12.64 -12.51
N ILE A 55 -6.54 -12.35 -11.52
CA ILE A 55 -6.10 -11.98 -10.17
C ILE A 55 -5.72 -13.25 -9.40
N LEU A 56 -4.46 -13.36 -8.96
CA LEU A 56 -3.97 -14.45 -8.12
C LEU A 56 -4.23 -14.22 -6.63
N LEU A 57 -4.04 -12.98 -6.19
CA LEU A 57 -4.37 -12.52 -4.83
C LEU A 57 -4.88 -11.10 -4.87
N HIS A 58 -5.70 -10.76 -3.88
CA HIS A 58 -6.25 -9.42 -3.72
C HIS A 58 -6.53 -9.11 -2.26
N VAL A 59 -6.18 -7.90 -1.82
CA VAL A 59 -6.55 -7.35 -0.52
C VAL A 59 -7.15 -5.97 -0.72
N PHE A 60 -8.20 -5.70 0.04
CA PHE A 60 -8.82 -4.40 0.23
C PHE A 60 -8.66 -3.98 1.69
N SER A 61 -8.31 -2.71 1.93
CA SER A 61 -8.00 -2.17 3.24
C SER A 61 -8.30 -0.67 3.30
N GLU A 62 -8.46 -0.12 4.50
CA GLU A 62 -8.47 1.34 4.71
C GLU A 62 -7.14 1.95 4.25
N SER A 63 -7.18 3.19 3.75
CA SER A 63 -5.95 3.88 3.41
C SER A 63 -5.10 4.10 4.67
N SER A 64 -3.78 3.98 4.51
CA SER A 64 -2.83 4.13 5.60
C SER A 64 -1.87 5.27 5.28
N ILE A 65 -2.01 6.41 5.95
CA ILE A 65 -1.17 7.61 5.73
C ILE A 65 0.34 7.30 5.83
N SER A 66 0.71 6.30 6.63
CA SER A 66 2.08 5.83 6.79
C SER A 66 2.38 4.49 6.14
N ASN A 67 1.40 3.77 5.58
CA ASN A 67 1.56 2.41 5.08
C ASN A 67 2.04 1.39 6.13
N LEU A 68 1.81 1.67 7.42
CA LEU A 68 2.35 0.91 8.58
C LEU A 68 1.29 0.10 9.33
N ASN A 69 0.03 0.19 8.94
CA ASN A 69 -1.06 -0.55 9.58
C ASN A 69 -2.00 -1.01 8.49
N TRP A 70 -2.14 -2.31 8.35
CA TRP A 70 -3.05 -2.91 7.39
C TRP A 70 -3.97 -3.87 8.10
N GLU A 71 -5.26 -3.60 7.96
CA GLU A 71 -6.35 -4.47 8.35
C GLU A 71 -7.10 -4.84 7.07
N HIS A 72 -7.23 -6.14 6.81
CA HIS A 72 -8.08 -6.57 5.71
C HIS A 72 -9.54 -6.30 6.09
N LEU A 73 -10.19 -5.44 5.29
CA LEU A 73 -11.62 -5.24 5.38
C LEU A 73 -12.37 -6.30 4.60
N GLU A 74 -13.66 -6.48 4.91
CA GLU A 74 -14.54 -7.23 4.03
C GLU A 74 -14.47 -6.68 2.60
N GLU A 75 -14.49 -7.59 1.62
CA GLU A 75 -14.29 -7.25 0.22
C GLU A 75 -15.33 -6.23 -0.28
N ASN A 76 -14.86 -5.13 -0.84
CA ASN A 76 -15.73 -4.24 -1.59
C ASN A 76 -15.85 -4.76 -3.03
N TRP A 77 -17.00 -5.35 -3.35
CA TRP A 77 -17.23 -5.95 -4.68
C TRP A 77 -17.11 -4.94 -5.83
N GLY A 78 -17.43 -3.65 -5.60
CA GLY A 78 -17.24 -2.60 -6.60
C GLY A 78 -15.76 -2.38 -6.94
N VAL A 79 -14.90 -2.39 -5.92
CA VAL A 79 -13.44 -2.35 -6.08
C VAL A 79 -12.94 -3.60 -6.80
N TYR A 80 -13.30 -4.79 -6.30
CA TYR A 80 -12.82 -6.05 -6.88
C TYR A 80 -13.20 -6.20 -8.36
N GLU A 81 -14.46 -5.95 -8.71
CA GLU A 81 -14.93 -6.03 -10.11
C GLU A 81 -14.21 -5.04 -11.01
N TRP A 82 -13.95 -3.83 -10.52
CA TRP A 82 -13.20 -2.82 -11.28
C TRP A 82 -11.78 -3.32 -11.54
N VAL A 83 -11.09 -3.83 -10.51
CA VAL A 83 -9.72 -4.36 -10.64
C VAL A 83 -9.69 -5.55 -11.60
N GLU A 84 -10.67 -6.43 -11.52
CA GLU A 84 -10.76 -7.60 -12.42
C GLU A 84 -10.93 -7.17 -13.88
N LYS A 85 -11.83 -6.22 -14.15
CA LYS A 85 -12.02 -5.65 -15.51
C LYS A 85 -10.75 -4.95 -15.99
N TYR A 86 -10.09 -4.18 -15.13
CA TYR A 86 -8.86 -3.47 -15.46
C TYR A 86 -7.71 -4.43 -15.75
N ALA A 87 -7.52 -5.46 -14.92
CA ALA A 87 -6.52 -6.51 -15.12
C ALA A 87 -6.74 -7.25 -16.46
N LYS A 88 -7.99 -7.66 -16.74
CA LYS A 88 -8.36 -8.30 -18.02
C LYS A 88 -8.12 -7.39 -19.22
N PHE A 89 -8.45 -6.11 -19.11
CA PHE A 89 -8.20 -5.13 -20.16
C PHE A 89 -6.72 -4.94 -20.46
N LEU A 90 -5.87 -4.84 -19.42
CA LEU A 90 -4.43 -4.76 -19.60
C LEU A 90 -3.86 -6.06 -20.19
N GLY A 91 -4.46 -7.21 -19.87
CA GLY A 91 -4.04 -8.53 -20.35
C GLY A 91 -2.64 -8.96 -19.86
N GLY A 92 -2.04 -8.18 -18.96
CA GLY A 92 -0.66 -8.34 -18.51
C GLY A 92 -0.50 -9.13 -17.22
N THR A 93 0.76 -9.33 -16.84
CA THR A 93 1.19 -9.99 -15.60
C THR A 93 1.98 -9.00 -14.77
N GLY A 94 1.66 -8.87 -13.48
CA GLY A 94 2.30 -7.89 -12.61
C GLY A 94 1.56 -7.65 -11.30
N GLN A 95 1.79 -6.48 -10.73
CA GLN A 95 1.22 -6.05 -9.46
C GLN A 95 0.43 -4.76 -9.65
N LEU A 96 -0.72 -4.66 -9.00
CA LEU A 96 -1.58 -3.48 -9.02
C LEU A 96 -1.79 -3.01 -7.58
N CYS A 97 -1.24 -1.85 -7.23
CA CYS A 97 -1.54 -1.14 -5.99
C CYS A 97 -2.38 0.07 -6.35
N ILE A 98 -3.66 0.08 -5.95
CA ILE A 98 -4.62 1.12 -6.35
C ILE A 98 -5.15 1.82 -5.11
N ASP A 99 -5.11 3.15 -5.13
CA ASP A 99 -5.76 3.99 -4.13
C ASP A 99 -7.18 4.33 -4.59
N TRP A 100 -8.12 4.38 -3.66
CA TRP A 100 -9.55 4.53 -3.91
C TRP A 100 -10.16 5.62 -3.05
N ILE A 101 -11.19 6.27 -3.58
CA ILE A 101 -12.20 6.98 -2.79
C ILE A 101 -13.51 6.20 -2.94
N ILE A 102 -14.22 5.96 -1.83
CA ILE A 102 -15.56 5.37 -1.87
C ILE A 102 -16.57 6.38 -1.32
N GLU A 103 -17.49 6.81 -2.17
CA GLU A 103 -18.57 7.74 -1.83
C GLU A 103 -19.91 7.10 -2.17
N ASP A 104 -20.84 7.05 -1.21
CA ASP A 104 -22.17 6.43 -1.35
C ASP A 104 -22.14 5.01 -1.95
N GLY A 105 -21.10 4.23 -1.58
CA GLY A 105 -20.89 2.85 -2.05
C GLY A 105 -20.29 2.73 -3.45
N VAL A 106 -20.01 3.84 -4.14
CA VAL A 106 -19.36 3.86 -5.45
C VAL A 106 -17.85 4.02 -5.28
N ALA A 107 -17.08 3.11 -5.89
CA ALA A 107 -15.63 3.13 -5.84
C ALA A 107 -15.02 3.92 -7.00
N TYR A 108 -14.18 4.90 -6.67
CA TYR A 108 -13.46 5.75 -7.61
C TYR A 108 -11.95 5.51 -7.47
N PRO A 109 -11.25 4.97 -8.50
CA PRO A 109 -9.81 4.80 -8.46
C PRO A 109 -9.10 6.16 -8.57
N ILE A 110 -8.10 6.40 -7.74
CA ILE A 110 -7.29 7.63 -7.74
C ILE A 110 -6.04 7.43 -8.60
N GLU A 111 -5.20 6.46 -8.24
CA GLU A 111 -3.93 6.16 -8.90
C GLU A 111 -3.61 4.67 -8.82
N CYS A 112 -2.83 4.17 -9.78
CA CYS A 112 -2.27 2.82 -9.76
C CYS A 112 -0.74 2.87 -9.74
N ASN A 113 -0.16 2.31 -8.70
CA ASN A 113 1.27 2.08 -8.54
C ASN A 113 1.58 0.61 -8.95
N PRO A 114 2.19 0.35 -10.12
CA PRO A 114 2.39 -1.02 -10.63
C PRO A 114 3.58 -1.72 -9.95
N ARG A 115 3.52 -1.86 -8.62
CA ARG A 115 4.59 -2.39 -7.76
C ARG A 115 3.99 -3.06 -6.52
N CYS A 116 4.86 -3.72 -5.76
CA CYS A 116 4.51 -4.24 -4.45
C CYS A 116 4.03 -3.12 -3.52
N SER A 117 2.97 -3.43 -2.77
CA SER A 117 2.46 -2.61 -1.68
C SER A 117 2.69 -3.33 -0.37
N SER A 118 2.89 -2.58 0.72
CA SER A 118 2.91 -3.17 2.05
C SER A 118 1.58 -3.76 2.46
N CYS A 119 0.46 -3.48 1.78
CA CYS A 119 -0.78 -4.24 1.96
C CYS A 119 -0.57 -5.76 1.85
N VAL A 120 0.49 -6.22 1.15
CA VAL A 120 0.86 -7.64 1.09
C VAL A 120 1.09 -8.27 2.47
N THR A 121 1.44 -7.47 3.48
CA THR A 121 1.62 -7.98 4.86
C THR A 121 0.30 -8.38 5.51
N ALA A 122 -0.85 -8.00 4.97
CA ALA A 122 -2.13 -8.58 5.37
C ALA A 122 -2.21 -10.10 5.07
N PHE A 123 -1.36 -10.64 4.19
CA PHE A 123 -1.31 -12.08 3.92
C PHE A 123 -0.24 -12.83 4.72
N GLN A 124 0.27 -12.24 5.81
CA GLN A 124 1.40 -12.78 6.57
C GLN A 124 1.25 -14.23 7.04
N THR A 125 0.02 -14.73 7.18
CA THR A 125 -0.24 -16.10 7.63
C THR A 125 -0.46 -17.08 6.48
N SER A 126 -0.61 -16.56 5.26
CA SER A 126 -0.77 -17.38 4.07
C SER A 126 0.59 -17.92 3.61
N PRO A 127 0.77 -19.24 3.53
CA PRO A 127 2.02 -19.83 3.04
C PRO A 127 2.21 -19.64 1.53
N LEU A 128 1.18 -19.16 0.82
CA LEU A 128 1.11 -19.23 -0.65
C LEU A 128 1.40 -17.88 -1.34
N VAL A 129 1.67 -16.82 -0.58
CA VAL A 129 1.99 -15.48 -1.14
C VAL A 129 3.28 -15.54 -1.97
N GLY A 130 4.30 -16.24 -1.46
CA GLY A 130 5.57 -16.43 -2.16
C GLY A 130 5.37 -17.15 -3.50
N ASP A 131 4.50 -18.15 -3.52
CA ASP A 131 4.18 -18.91 -4.74
C ASP A 131 3.45 -18.05 -5.77
N ALA A 132 2.48 -17.23 -5.33
CA ALA A 132 1.77 -16.29 -6.21
C ALA A 132 2.72 -15.26 -6.84
N LEU A 133 3.64 -14.70 -6.03
CA LEU A 133 4.65 -13.74 -6.51
C LEU A 133 5.67 -14.40 -7.46
N LEU A 134 6.11 -15.62 -7.15
CA LEU A 134 7.03 -16.37 -8.01
C LEU A 134 6.37 -16.71 -9.35
N ARG A 135 5.12 -17.21 -9.31
CA ARG A 135 4.32 -17.53 -10.49
C ARG A 135 4.15 -16.29 -11.38
N MET A 136 3.75 -15.16 -10.80
CA MET A 136 3.69 -13.87 -11.52
C MET A 136 5.04 -13.51 -12.15
N ALA A 137 6.15 -13.66 -11.42
CA ALA A 137 7.48 -13.31 -11.92
C ALA A 137 7.93 -14.21 -13.08
N LEU A 138 7.61 -15.51 -13.05
CA LEU A 138 7.89 -16.45 -14.15
C LEU A 138 7.00 -16.16 -15.36
N GLY A 139 5.70 -15.95 -15.14
CA GLY A 139 4.75 -15.57 -16.19
C GLY A 139 5.13 -14.27 -16.90
N ALA A 140 5.62 -13.28 -16.15
CA ALA A 140 6.11 -12.01 -16.72
C ALA A 140 7.34 -12.19 -17.63
N ARG A 141 8.12 -13.27 -17.46
CA ARG A 141 9.28 -13.60 -18.31
C ARG A 141 8.90 -14.43 -19.54
N GLY A 142 7.61 -14.73 -19.73
CA GLY A 142 7.15 -15.67 -20.76
C GLY A 142 7.54 -17.11 -20.45
N ASP A 143 8.01 -17.39 -19.23
CA ASP A 143 8.32 -18.74 -18.78
C ASP A 143 7.02 -19.39 -18.30
N HIS A 144 6.29 -19.95 -19.26
CA HIS A 144 5.10 -20.75 -19.02
C HIS A 144 5.46 -22.22 -18.76
N SER A 145 6.71 -22.54 -18.38
CA SER A 145 7.04 -23.91 -17.98
C SER A 145 6.20 -24.27 -16.75
N THR A 146 5.12 -24.98 -17.01
CA THR A 146 4.17 -25.43 -16.00
C THR A 146 4.86 -26.29 -14.95
N ASP A 147 6.03 -26.87 -15.24
CA ASP A 147 6.71 -27.82 -14.36
C ASP A 147 7.39 -27.21 -13.12
N LEU A 148 7.76 -25.92 -13.11
CA LEU A 148 8.36 -25.28 -11.93
C LEU A 148 7.32 -24.74 -10.95
N ALA A 149 6.11 -24.42 -11.41
CA ALA A 149 5.01 -23.91 -10.59
C ALA A 149 3.88 -24.93 -10.32
N ALA A 150 3.75 -26.00 -11.13
CA ALA A 150 2.73 -27.03 -10.95
C ALA A 150 2.81 -27.82 -9.63
N PRO A 151 3.98 -28.11 -9.02
CA PRO A 151 4.01 -28.91 -7.80
C PRO A 151 3.47 -28.16 -6.57
N LEU A 152 3.72 -26.85 -6.47
CA LEU A 152 3.37 -26.05 -5.28
C LEU A 152 1.86 -25.78 -5.16
N PHE A 153 1.17 -25.62 -6.30
CA PHE A 153 -0.28 -25.42 -6.34
C PHE A 153 -1.11 -26.72 -6.33
N SER A 154 -0.47 -27.88 -6.55
CA SER A 154 -1.14 -29.19 -6.48
C SER A 154 -1.22 -29.76 -5.06
N LEU A 155 -0.43 -29.21 -4.12
CA LEU A 155 -0.49 -29.53 -2.71
C LEU A 155 -1.46 -28.56 -2.02
N GLN A 156 -2.70 -29.03 -1.85
CA GLN A 156 -3.78 -28.47 -1.02
C GLN A 156 -4.53 -27.24 -1.58
N GLY A 157 -5.48 -27.51 -2.47
CA GLY A 157 -6.77 -26.78 -2.48
C GLY A 157 -6.90 -25.57 -3.40
N PHE A 158 -5.88 -25.19 -4.16
CA PHE A 158 -5.93 -24.00 -5.02
C PHE A 158 -6.74 -24.14 -6.32
N VAL A 159 -7.40 -25.28 -6.53
CA VAL A 159 -8.23 -25.50 -7.73
C VAL A 159 -9.60 -24.81 -7.60
N GLU A 160 -10.03 -24.41 -6.40
CA GLU A 160 -11.37 -23.82 -6.19
C GLU A 160 -11.40 -22.33 -5.79
N GLN A 161 -10.32 -21.75 -5.27
CA GLN A 161 -10.24 -20.30 -5.01
C GLN A 161 -9.48 -19.58 -6.12
N ALA A 162 -10.23 -19.01 -7.07
CA ALA A 162 -9.71 -18.27 -8.22
C ALA A 162 -8.85 -17.05 -7.83
N CYS A 163 -8.97 -16.54 -6.61
CA CYS A 163 -8.20 -15.42 -6.06
C CYS A 163 -8.01 -15.62 -4.55
N MET A 164 -6.77 -15.53 -4.07
CA MET A 164 -6.45 -15.55 -2.65
C MET A 164 -6.90 -14.25 -1.97
N LYS A 165 -7.44 -14.36 -0.76
CA LYS A 165 -7.75 -13.24 0.13
C LYS A 165 -7.05 -13.45 1.49
N PRO A 166 -6.72 -12.39 2.24
CA PRO A 166 -6.24 -12.50 3.61
C PRO A 166 -7.25 -13.25 4.49
N LEU A 167 -6.78 -13.92 5.55
CA LEU A 167 -7.70 -14.47 6.53
C LEU A 167 -8.32 -13.34 7.37
N PRO A 168 -9.59 -13.47 7.82
CA PRO A 168 -10.18 -12.52 8.75
C PRO A 168 -9.29 -12.40 10.00
N LYS A 169 -8.89 -11.17 10.35
CA LYS A 169 -7.99 -10.80 11.47
C LYS A 169 -6.48 -10.95 11.22
N ASP A 170 -6.03 -11.13 9.97
CA ASP A 170 -4.61 -10.99 9.64
C ASP A 170 -4.20 -9.50 9.59
N ASN A 171 -4.15 -8.89 10.77
CA ASN A 171 -3.74 -7.51 10.94
C ASN A 171 -2.22 -7.46 11.05
N SER A 172 -1.61 -6.59 10.26
CA SER A 172 -0.16 -6.39 10.29
C SER A 172 0.19 -4.95 10.67
N TYR A 173 1.21 -4.81 11.50
CA TYR A 173 1.68 -3.53 12.02
C TYR A 173 3.21 -3.49 12.07
N TRP A 174 3.79 -2.31 12.25
CA TRP A 174 5.20 -2.17 12.60
C TRP A 174 5.30 -1.89 14.10
N VAL A 175 5.95 -2.77 14.86
CA VAL A 175 5.94 -2.70 16.33
C VAL A 175 6.59 -1.40 16.83
N VAL A 176 7.58 -0.87 16.11
CA VAL A 176 8.21 0.42 16.43
C VAL A 176 7.22 1.59 16.30
N ASP A 177 6.34 1.55 15.29
CA ASP A 177 5.24 2.52 15.14
C ASP A 177 4.25 2.39 16.29
N MET A 178 3.86 1.15 16.65
CA MET A 178 2.95 0.89 17.75
C MET A 178 3.49 1.38 19.10
N PHE A 179 4.77 1.11 19.39
CA PHE A 179 5.41 1.64 20.61
C PHE A 179 5.46 3.16 20.63
N THR A 180 5.76 3.78 19.49
CA THR A 180 5.72 5.25 19.35
C THR A 180 4.32 5.78 19.65
N ARG A 181 3.26 5.16 19.11
CA ARG A 181 1.87 5.52 19.42
C ARG A 181 1.53 5.36 20.89
N LEU A 182 1.98 4.28 21.55
CA LEU A 182 1.76 4.08 22.98
C LEU A 182 2.45 5.17 23.82
N ILE A 183 3.72 5.48 23.54
CA ILE A 183 4.49 6.49 24.27
C ILE A 183 3.88 7.88 24.12
N PHE A 184 3.43 8.22 22.92
CA PHE A 184 2.88 9.54 22.60
C PHE A 184 1.34 9.59 22.59
N SER A 185 0.68 8.58 23.17
CA SER A 185 -0.77 8.54 23.29
C SER A 185 -1.29 9.71 24.14
N LYS A 186 -2.18 10.52 23.57
CA LYS A 186 -2.76 11.69 24.24
C LYS A 186 -3.98 11.37 25.10
N THR A 187 -4.59 10.21 24.91
CA THR A 187 -5.82 9.81 25.62
C THR A 187 -5.73 8.33 26.05
N PRO A 188 -6.38 7.95 27.16
CA PRO A 188 -6.49 6.54 27.54
C PRO A 188 -7.14 5.68 26.47
N GLY A 189 -8.16 6.21 25.77
CA GLY A 189 -8.83 5.50 24.68
C GLY A 189 -7.86 5.08 23.56
N ASN A 190 -7.03 6.00 23.08
CA ASN A 190 -6.05 5.71 22.03
C ASN A 190 -4.99 4.70 22.50
N PHE A 191 -4.61 4.77 23.77
CA PHE A 191 -3.66 3.84 24.38
C PHE A 191 -4.22 2.42 24.39
N PHE A 192 -5.46 2.24 24.88
CA PHE A 192 -6.11 0.92 24.91
C PHE A 192 -6.45 0.39 23.53
N ASP A 193 -6.83 1.25 22.58
CA ASP A 193 -7.03 0.87 21.17
C ASP A 193 -5.72 0.33 20.57
N THR A 194 -4.60 1.04 20.79
CA THR A 194 -3.28 0.60 20.30
C THR A 194 -2.86 -0.73 20.94
N LEU A 195 -3.08 -0.91 22.24
CA LEU A 195 -2.83 -2.19 22.91
C LEU A 195 -3.70 -3.32 22.36
N SER A 196 -4.98 -3.03 22.09
CA SER A 196 -5.90 -3.99 21.48
C SER A 196 -5.38 -4.44 20.11
N LYS A 197 -4.99 -3.48 19.25
CA LYS A 197 -4.40 -3.76 17.93
C LYS A 197 -3.12 -4.59 18.01
N LEU A 198 -2.22 -4.23 18.93
CA LEU A 198 -1.00 -5.01 19.20
C LEU A 198 -1.29 -6.46 19.61
N SER A 199 -2.37 -6.70 20.37
CA SER A 199 -2.74 -8.06 20.79
C SER A 199 -3.40 -8.91 19.70
N GLN A 200 -3.91 -8.26 18.65
CA GLN A 200 -4.69 -8.91 17.60
C GLN A 200 -3.92 -9.09 16.29
N GLY A 201 -2.85 -8.31 16.09
CA GLY A 201 -2.04 -8.36 14.87
C GLY A 201 -0.67 -9.02 15.05
N ARG A 202 0.16 -8.88 14.00
CA ARG A 202 1.55 -9.35 13.96
C ARG A 202 2.46 -8.25 13.43
N ASP A 203 3.72 -8.29 13.84
CA ASP A 203 4.71 -7.38 13.28
C ASP A 203 4.99 -7.76 11.81
N ALA A 204 5.04 -6.75 10.94
CA ALA A 204 5.19 -6.85 9.49
C ALA A 204 6.49 -7.54 9.06
N VAL A 205 7.56 -7.45 9.87
CA VAL A 205 8.92 -7.87 9.52
C VAL A 205 9.43 -8.99 10.42
N PHE A 206 9.06 -9.00 11.70
CA PHE A 206 9.55 -9.97 12.67
C PHE A 206 8.99 -11.38 12.38
N GLN A 207 9.91 -12.29 12.08
CA GLN A 207 9.64 -13.72 11.98
C GLN A 207 10.51 -14.46 13.02
N PRO A 208 9.95 -15.27 13.92
CA PRO A 208 10.74 -15.99 14.92
C PRO A 208 11.84 -16.89 14.32
N ASN A 209 11.59 -17.43 13.13
CA ASN A 209 12.52 -18.31 12.42
C ASN A 209 13.52 -17.56 11.52
N ASP A 210 13.29 -16.27 11.28
CA ASP A 210 14.20 -15.38 10.55
C ASP A 210 14.12 -13.95 11.13
N PRO A 211 14.68 -13.72 12.34
CA PRO A 211 14.52 -12.44 13.02
C PRO A 211 15.51 -11.38 12.53
N LEU A 212 16.51 -11.76 11.72
CA LEU A 212 17.59 -10.86 11.32
C LEU A 212 17.10 -9.65 10.52
N PRO A 213 16.18 -9.77 9.52
CA PRO A 213 15.64 -8.61 8.81
C PRO A 213 15.01 -7.58 9.74
N PHE A 214 14.29 -8.03 10.77
CA PHE A 214 13.68 -7.14 11.77
C PHE A 214 14.73 -6.35 12.55
N PHE A 215 15.79 -7.02 13.01
CA PHE A 215 16.85 -6.35 13.75
C PHE A 215 17.67 -5.40 12.87
N MET A 216 18.00 -5.85 11.66
CA MET A 216 18.75 -5.05 10.69
C MET A 216 17.97 -3.80 10.28
N LEU A 217 16.66 -3.91 10.03
CA LEU A 217 15.84 -2.75 9.69
C LEU A 217 15.76 -1.74 10.85
N ASN A 218 15.30 -2.19 12.02
CA ASN A 218 14.92 -1.30 13.11
C ASN A 218 16.10 -0.79 13.95
N TYR A 219 17.17 -1.59 14.09
CA TYR A 219 18.27 -1.28 15.01
C TYR A 219 19.61 -1.03 14.33
N PHE A 220 19.71 -1.23 13.01
CA PHE A 220 20.92 -0.91 12.25
C PHE A 220 20.65 0.09 11.13
N HIS A 221 19.81 -0.27 10.16
CA HIS A 221 19.54 0.50 8.94
C HIS A 221 18.90 1.85 9.24
N ILE A 222 17.76 1.88 9.95
CA ILE A 222 17.10 3.15 10.30
C ILE A 222 18.01 4.07 11.15
N PRO A 223 18.66 3.59 12.24
CA PRO A 223 19.63 4.41 12.98
C PRO A 223 20.81 4.91 12.12
N ALA A 224 21.34 4.09 11.21
CA ALA A 224 22.42 4.50 10.32
C ALA A 224 21.98 5.60 9.34
N LEU A 225 20.76 5.49 8.80
CA LEU A 225 20.18 6.53 7.97
C LEU A 225 19.99 7.84 8.75
N LEU A 226 19.44 7.77 9.97
CA LEU A 226 19.28 8.95 10.82
C LEU A 226 20.62 9.62 11.13
N PHE A 227 21.64 8.83 11.50
CA PHE A 227 22.98 9.35 11.75
C PHE A 227 23.58 10.02 10.50
N SER A 228 23.41 9.40 9.33
CA SER A 228 23.85 9.99 8.05
C SER A 228 23.13 11.32 7.77
N GLN A 229 21.83 11.41 8.02
CA GLN A 229 21.07 12.65 7.84
C GLN A 229 21.54 13.75 8.80
N MET A 230 21.77 13.42 10.07
CA MET A 230 22.33 14.34 11.06
C MET A 230 23.69 14.90 10.64
N LEU A 231 24.56 14.06 10.07
CA LEU A 231 25.86 14.51 9.55
C LEU A 231 25.73 15.38 8.31
N SER A 232 24.76 15.09 7.44
CA SER A 232 24.55 15.84 6.20
C SER A 232 23.90 17.21 6.41
N GLY A 233 23.21 17.40 7.55
CA GLY A 233 22.43 18.61 7.83
C GLY A 233 21.19 18.78 6.94
N LYS A 234 20.80 17.75 6.18
CA LYS A 234 19.61 17.79 5.32
C LYS A 234 18.33 17.73 6.16
N GLU A 235 17.31 18.45 5.70
CA GLU A 235 15.98 18.40 6.28
C GLU A 235 15.29 17.07 5.96
N TRP A 236 14.47 16.60 6.89
CA TRP A 236 13.64 15.42 6.72
C TRP A 236 12.28 15.60 7.41
N ILE A 237 11.27 14.93 6.86
CA ILE A 237 9.87 15.07 7.26
C ILE A 237 9.43 13.91 8.15
N LYS A 238 9.77 12.68 7.75
CA LYS A 238 9.38 11.47 8.49
C LYS A 238 10.37 10.32 8.26
N VAL A 239 10.33 9.37 9.18
CA VAL A 239 10.93 8.03 9.01
C VAL A 239 9.84 7.09 8.54
N ASP A 240 10.10 6.37 7.45
CA ASP A 240 9.21 5.34 6.93
C ASP A 240 9.79 3.96 7.21
N PHE A 241 9.23 3.28 8.22
CA PHE A 241 9.66 1.96 8.65
C PHE A 241 9.24 0.86 7.68
N CYS A 242 8.25 1.08 6.82
CA CYS A 242 7.81 0.10 5.84
C CYS A 242 8.88 -0.09 4.76
N ILE A 243 9.33 1.00 4.18
CA ILE A 243 10.34 0.97 3.10
C ILE A 243 11.77 1.19 3.59
N GLY A 244 11.96 1.42 4.89
CA GLY A 244 13.28 1.65 5.47
C GLY A 244 13.93 2.94 4.97
N LYS A 245 13.20 4.07 4.92
CA LYS A 245 13.67 5.33 4.32
C LYS A 245 13.47 6.53 5.24
N ILE A 246 14.33 7.53 5.11
CA ILE A 246 14.09 8.89 5.63
C ILE A 246 13.55 9.74 4.49
N VAL A 247 12.36 10.31 4.67
CA VAL A 247 11.67 11.09 3.63
C VAL A 247 12.06 12.56 3.75
N GLN A 248 12.55 13.16 2.66
CA GLN A 248 12.91 14.58 2.57
C GLN A 248 11.81 15.43 1.92
N PRO A 249 11.84 16.78 2.09
CA PRO A 249 10.99 17.68 1.31
C PRO A 249 11.19 17.51 -0.19
N GLY A 250 10.11 17.55 -0.98
CA GLY A 250 10.14 17.35 -2.44
C GLY A 250 10.10 15.91 -2.93
N GLY A 251 10.11 14.93 -2.02
CA GLY A 251 10.06 13.54 -2.41
C GLY A 251 11.37 13.09 -3.06
N ASP A 252 12.40 12.94 -2.24
CA ASP A 252 13.15 11.69 -2.12
C ASP A 252 13.73 11.60 -0.72
#